data_AF-A0A953B9G8-F1
#
_entry.id   AF-A0A953B9G8-F1
#
_cell.length_a   1.000
_cell.length_b   1.000
_cell.length_c   1.000
_cell.angle_alpha   90.00
_cell.angle_beta   90.00
_cell.angle_gamma   90.00
#
_symmetry.space_group_name_H-M   'P 1'
#
loop_
_entity.id
_entity.type
_entity.pdbx_description
1 polymer ?
#
loop_
_entity_poly.entity_id
_entity_poly.type
_entity_poly.pdbx_seq_one_letter_code
_entity_poly.pdbx_strand_id
1 'polypeptide(L)'
;MSSCSYCHQRKGKRPCPALGGLICSLCCGEHRLTRISCPTDCTYLDSGSDYRQKRLAAQFAPVRRDFYQELDRLGGHKAVALFNLIEVITFGYFEGRRDGQDVEVVTALQTLRRSLSPLHVPAGPAPVFAEHLKKEYEAFRKQNPEQIADASDALETLDRAAQFVSTFSGNDFQSSRFLGGLVGYVKAEHPEIAAYLKKKREPGHILLPGQSFLPPPAAEAHTHGPDCRHHRH
;
A
#
# COMPACT_ATOMS: atom_id res chain seq x y z
N MET A 1 13.68 39.46 9.10
CA MET A 1 13.26 38.24 8.33
C MET A 1 12.76 37.22 9.33
N SER A 2 11.54 36.72 9.16
CA SER A 2 10.95 35.71 10.03
C SER A 2 11.71 34.38 9.91
N SER A 3 12.20 33.88 11.05
CA SER A 3 12.81 32.56 11.16
C SER A 3 11.74 31.47 11.11
N CYS A 4 12.16 30.25 10.79
CA CYS A 4 11.30 29.07 10.79
C CYS A 4 10.71 28.84 12.19
N SER A 5 9.39 28.80 12.33
CA SER A 5 8.69 28.52 13.59
C SER A 5 8.93 27.11 14.14
N TYR A 6 9.57 26.22 13.39
CA TYR A 6 9.93 24.87 13.85
C TYR A 6 11.40 24.75 14.27
N CYS A 7 12.34 25.09 13.39
CA CYS A 7 13.78 24.91 13.67
C CYS A 7 14.49 26.18 14.12
N HIS A 8 13.88 27.36 13.94
CA HIS A 8 14.45 28.69 14.19
C HIS A 8 15.78 29.02 13.49
N GLN A 9 16.40 28.07 12.78
CA GLN A 9 17.71 28.21 12.13
C GLN A 9 17.64 28.70 10.68
N ARG A 10 16.56 28.35 9.96
CA ARG A 10 16.38 28.69 8.54
C ARG A 10 15.31 29.76 8.36
N LYS A 11 15.35 30.48 7.25
CA LYS A 11 14.30 31.45 6.89
C LYS A 11 12.94 30.74 6.70
N GLY A 12 11.92 31.22 7.40
CA GLY A 12 10.54 30.79 7.18
C GLY A 12 10.03 31.33 5.85
N LYS A 13 9.46 30.47 5.00
CA LYS A 13 8.96 30.86 3.66
C LYS A 13 7.49 30.46 3.44
N ARG A 14 6.92 29.59 4.27
CA ARG A 14 5.57 29.04 4.11
C ARG A 14 4.75 29.32 5.37
N PRO A 15 3.54 29.88 5.28
CA PRO A 15 2.63 29.92 6.43
C PRO A 15 2.25 28.48 6.85
N CYS A 16 2.41 28.18 8.13
CA CYS A 16 2.06 26.90 8.72
C CYS A 16 0.88 27.11 9.68
N PRO A 17 -0.33 26.66 9.32
CA PRO A 17 -1.50 26.81 10.19
C PRO A 17 -1.34 26.05 11.52
N ALA A 18 -0.67 24.90 11.50
CA ALA A 18 -0.43 24.08 12.70
C ALA A 18 0.52 24.73 13.73
N LEU A 19 1.48 25.54 13.28
CA LEU A 19 2.47 26.20 14.15
C LEU A 19 2.17 27.69 14.37
N GLY A 20 1.09 28.22 13.78
CA GLY A 20 0.74 29.64 13.88
C GLY A 20 1.82 30.60 13.36
N GLY A 21 2.66 30.17 12.40
CA GLY A 21 3.82 30.95 11.98
C GLY A 21 4.45 30.50 10.66
N LEU A 22 5.61 31.06 10.31
CA LEU A 22 6.29 30.76 9.04
C LEU A 22 7.27 29.60 9.21
N ILE A 23 7.12 28.53 8.45
CA ILE A 23 8.00 27.37 8.44
C ILE A 23 8.91 27.36 7.19
N CYS A 24 10.11 26.79 7.30
CA CYS A 24 10.98 26.56 6.13
C CYS A 24 10.50 25.34 5.32
N SER A 25 10.87 25.26 4.04
CA SER A 25 10.46 24.16 3.15
C SER A 25 10.95 22.78 3.60
N LEU A 26 12.13 22.69 4.22
CA LEU A 26 12.68 21.42 4.72
C LEU A 26 11.86 20.90 5.90
N CYS A 27 11.73 21.69 6.98
CA CYS A 27 10.95 21.28 8.16
C CYS A 27 9.48 21.01 7.79
N CYS A 28 8.89 21.81 6.90
CA CYS A 28 7.54 21.55 6.39
C CYS A 28 7.45 20.22 5.63
N GLY A 29 8.46 19.84 4.84
CA GLY A 29 8.45 18.58 4.11
C GLY A 29 8.70 17.37 5.01
N GLU A 30 9.60 17.50 5.98
CA GLU A 30 10.08 16.39 6.82
C GLU A 30 9.13 16.07 7.98
N HIS A 31 8.48 17.09 8.54
CA HIS A 31 7.72 16.95 9.78
C HIS A 31 6.19 17.08 9.60
N ARG A 32 5.70 17.43 8.39
CA ARG A 32 4.25 17.47 8.14
C ARG A 32 3.62 16.11 8.40
N LEU A 33 2.46 16.08 9.08
CA LEU A 33 1.67 14.89 9.44
C LEU A 33 2.35 13.91 10.42
N THR A 34 3.68 13.94 10.54
CA THR A 34 4.44 13.04 11.43
C THR A 34 4.68 13.68 12.80
N ARG A 35 5.28 14.87 12.82
CA ARG A 35 5.59 15.63 14.05
C ARG A 35 4.84 16.95 14.17
N ILE A 36 4.24 17.41 13.07
CA ILE A 36 3.40 18.59 13.01
C ILE A 36 1.99 18.13 12.70
N SER A 37 1.05 18.47 13.60
CA SER A 37 -0.39 18.21 13.45
C SER A 37 -1.00 19.10 12.36
N CYS A 38 -0.67 18.80 11.10
CA CYS A 38 -1.15 19.57 9.96
C CYS A 38 -2.67 19.43 9.81
N PRO A 39 -3.41 20.55 9.69
CA PRO A 39 -4.83 20.48 9.41
C PRO A 39 -5.07 19.99 7.99
N THR A 40 -6.23 19.39 7.75
CA THR A 40 -6.56 18.68 6.50
C THR A 40 -6.67 19.59 5.27
N ASP A 41 -6.86 20.90 5.50
CA ASP A 41 -6.98 21.97 4.51
C ASP A 41 -5.64 22.69 4.21
N CYS A 42 -4.51 22.20 4.77
CA CYS A 42 -3.21 22.80 4.56
C CYS A 42 -2.79 22.74 3.07
N THR A 43 -2.65 23.90 2.42
CA THR A 43 -2.29 24.06 1.00
C THR A 43 -0.96 23.39 0.59
N TYR A 44 -0.08 23.14 1.57
CA TYR A 44 1.20 22.48 1.35
C TYR A 44 1.17 20.96 1.55
N LEU A 45 0.01 20.39 1.88
CA LEU A 45 -0.18 18.94 1.86
C LEU A 45 -0.24 18.44 0.42
N ASP A 46 -1.15 18.97 -0.41
CA ASP A 46 -1.42 18.45 -1.76
C ASP A 46 -0.28 18.70 -2.75
N SER A 47 0.17 19.95 -2.88
CA SER A 47 1.20 20.35 -3.86
C SER A 47 2.56 19.67 -3.64
N GLY A 48 2.92 19.38 -2.38
CA GLY A 48 4.13 18.64 -2.03
C GLY A 48 3.94 17.12 -1.97
N SER A 49 2.69 16.63 -1.91
CA SER A 49 2.38 15.19 -1.91
C SER A 49 2.54 14.62 -3.31
N ASP A 50 1.98 15.26 -4.34
CA ASP A 50 1.99 14.72 -5.71
C ASP A 50 3.39 14.60 -6.30
N TYR A 51 4.25 15.61 -6.12
CA TYR A 51 5.63 15.54 -6.60
C TYR A 51 6.45 14.48 -5.84
N ARG A 52 6.31 14.42 -4.51
CA ARG A 52 6.97 13.39 -3.69
C ARG A 52 6.50 12.00 -4.09
N GLN A 53 5.20 11.82 -4.27
CA GLN A 53 4.58 10.56 -4.63
C GLN A 53 4.98 10.11 -6.03
N LYS A 54 4.98 11.00 -7.03
CA LYS A 54 5.50 10.71 -8.38
C LYS A 54 6.97 10.28 -8.34
N ARG A 55 7.79 10.97 -7.55
CA ARG A 55 9.19 10.60 -7.37
C ARG A 55 9.36 9.23 -6.69
N LEU A 56 8.59 8.95 -5.65
CA LEU A 56 8.63 7.65 -4.97
C LEU A 56 8.13 6.54 -5.89
N ALA A 57 7.08 6.77 -6.68
CA ALA A 57 6.59 5.83 -7.69
C ALA A 57 7.67 5.47 -8.71
N ALA A 58 8.37 6.48 -9.24
CA ALA A 58 9.47 6.29 -10.18
C ALA A 58 10.65 5.52 -9.56
N GLN A 59 10.92 5.71 -8.27
CA GLN A 59 11.94 4.94 -7.53
C GLN A 59 11.48 3.51 -7.22
N PHE A 60 10.18 3.32 -6.96
CA PHE A 60 9.58 2.05 -6.58
C PHE A 60 9.44 1.10 -7.76
N ALA A 61 9.09 1.60 -8.95
CA ALA A 61 8.86 0.79 -10.14
C ALA A 61 10.01 -0.19 -10.49
N PRO A 62 11.30 0.24 -10.59
CA PRO A 62 12.39 -0.68 -10.92
C PRO A 62 12.64 -1.70 -9.80
N VAL A 63 12.71 -1.26 -8.53
CA VAL A 63 12.99 -2.18 -7.41
C VAL A 63 11.88 -3.20 -7.19
N ARG A 64 10.62 -2.82 -7.45
CA ARG A 64 9.49 -3.74 -7.44
C ARG A 64 9.63 -4.77 -8.55
N ARG A 65 10.02 -4.37 -9.77
CA ARG A 65 10.22 -5.30 -10.88
C ARG A 65 11.29 -6.34 -10.55
N ASP A 66 12.42 -5.89 -10.00
CA ASP A 66 13.51 -6.78 -9.60
C ASP A 66 13.06 -7.74 -8.48
N PHE A 67 12.28 -7.23 -7.52
CA PHE A 67 11.72 -8.05 -6.45
C PHE A 67 10.72 -9.10 -6.97
N TYR A 68 9.87 -8.76 -7.94
CA TYR A 68 8.98 -9.73 -8.59
C TYR A 68 9.76 -10.84 -9.31
N GLN A 69 10.90 -10.51 -9.94
CA GLN A 69 11.78 -11.51 -10.55
C GLN A 69 12.45 -12.39 -9.49
N GLU A 70 12.82 -11.84 -8.33
CA GLU A 70 13.34 -12.61 -7.20
C GLU A 70 12.30 -13.61 -6.68
N LEU A 71 11.05 -13.15 -6.47
CA LEU A 71 9.97 -14.02 -6.00
C LEU A 71 9.62 -15.13 -6.98
N ASP A 72 9.64 -14.84 -8.29
CA ASP A 72 9.41 -15.85 -9.32
C ASP A 72 10.49 -16.94 -9.29
N ARG A 73 11.76 -16.57 -9.08
CA ARG A 73 12.84 -17.56 -8.89
C ARG A 73 12.73 -18.35 -7.61
N LEU A 74 12.15 -17.76 -6.55
CA LEU A 74 12.01 -18.38 -5.23
C LEU A 74 10.90 -19.43 -5.21
N GLY A 75 9.68 -19.03 -5.56
CA GLY A 75 8.47 -19.86 -5.42
C GLY A 75 7.52 -19.74 -6.61
N GLY A 76 8.02 -19.25 -7.76
CA GLY A 76 7.28 -19.12 -9.00
C GLY A 76 6.05 -18.23 -8.89
N HIS A 77 5.07 -18.56 -9.72
CA HIS A 77 3.79 -17.83 -9.81
C HIS A 77 3.07 -17.69 -8.46
N LYS A 78 3.20 -18.65 -7.53
CA LYS A 78 2.51 -18.63 -6.23
C LYS A 78 3.10 -17.58 -5.28
N ALA A 79 4.44 -17.48 -5.23
CA ALA A 79 5.12 -16.43 -4.45
C ALA A 79 4.79 -15.04 -5.00
N VAL A 80 4.80 -14.89 -6.33
CA VAL A 80 4.38 -13.66 -7.01
C VAL A 80 2.92 -13.31 -6.70
N ALA A 81 2.01 -14.28 -6.77
CA ALA A 81 0.59 -14.07 -6.46
C ALA A 81 0.36 -13.62 -5.01
N LEU A 82 1.09 -14.20 -4.05
CA LEU A 82 1.03 -13.79 -2.64
C LEU A 82 1.48 -12.34 -2.47
N PHE A 83 2.60 -11.94 -3.06
CA PHE A 83 3.06 -10.56 -2.94
C PHE A 83 2.13 -9.57 -3.66
N ASN A 84 1.60 -9.93 -4.83
CA ASN A 84 0.60 -9.12 -5.52
C ASN A 84 -0.67 -8.91 -4.68
N LEU A 85 -1.15 -9.97 -4.00
CA LEU A 85 -2.27 -9.87 -3.06
C LEU A 85 -1.98 -8.86 -1.94
N ILE A 86 -0.77 -8.93 -1.35
CA ILE A 86 -0.31 -8.00 -0.32
C ILE A 86 -0.31 -6.55 -0.84
N GLU A 87 0.20 -6.32 -2.05
CA GLU A 87 0.21 -4.99 -2.67
C GLU A 87 -1.21 -4.45 -2.86
N VAL A 88 -2.14 -5.26 -3.37
CA VAL A 88 -3.54 -4.88 -3.59
C VAL A 88 -4.24 -4.52 -2.28
N ILE A 89 -4.08 -5.34 -1.23
CA ILE A 89 -4.68 -5.09 0.09
C ILE A 89 -4.09 -3.82 0.72
N THR A 90 -2.76 -3.66 0.63
CA THR A 90 -2.06 -2.49 1.17
C THR A 90 -2.51 -1.22 0.47
N PHE A 91 -2.54 -1.24 -0.87
CA PHE A 91 -3.05 -0.12 -1.64
C PHE A 91 -4.48 0.21 -1.21
N GLY A 92 -5.41 -0.75 -1.26
CA GLY A 92 -6.81 -0.50 -0.95
C GLY A 92 -7.04 0.01 0.46
N TYR A 93 -6.22 -0.39 1.44
CA TYR A 93 -6.36 0.04 2.82
C TYR A 93 -5.76 1.42 3.10
N PHE A 94 -4.62 1.76 2.47
CA PHE A 94 -3.90 3.02 2.71
C PHE A 94 -4.17 4.12 1.67
N GLU A 95 -4.81 3.81 0.53
CA GLU A 95 -5.25 4.83 -0.42
C GLU A 95 -6.19 5.82 0.29
N GLY A 96 -5.83 7.10 0.29
CA GLY A 96 -6.56 8.16 0.99
C GLY A 96 -6.21 8.34 2.47
N ARG A 97 -5.45 7.41 3.10
CA ARG A 97 -4.97 7.56 4.48
C ARG A 97 -3.63 8.29 4.52
N ARG A 98 -3.64 9.46 5.17
CA ARG A 98 -2.48 10.36 5.24
C ARG A 98 -1.52 10.06 6.40
N ASP A 99 -1.96 9.30 7.38
CA ASP A 99 -1.24 8.92 8.58
C ASP A 99 -0.59 7.53 8.50
N GLY A 100 -0.77 6.82 7.39
CA GLY A 100 -0.25 5.48 7.20
C GLY A 100 1.27 5.41 7.26
N GLN A 101 1.79 4.43 7.98
CA GLN A 101 3.23 4.22 8.16
C GLN A 101 3.66 2.85 7.63
N ASP A 102 4.87 2.80 7.05
CA ASP A 102 5.43 1.58 6.47
C ASP A 102 5.60 0.47 7.54
N VAL A 103 5.78 0.85 8.81
CA VAL A 103 5.84 -0.08 9.96
C VAL A 103 4.55 -0.88 10.15
N GLU A 104 3.38 -0.32 9.79
CA GLU A 104 2.11 -1.04 9.84
C GLU A 104 2.12 -2.20 8.83
N VAL A 105 2.70 -1.99 7.65
CA VAL A 105 2.83 -3.03 6.60
C VAL A 105 3.81 -4.11 7.04
N VAL A 106 4.99 -3.73 7.53
CA VAL A 106 5.99 -4.69 8.03
C VAL A 106 5.41 -5.54 9.17
N THR A 107 4.71 -4.91 10.12
CA THR A 107 4.09 -5.60 11.24
C THR A 107 2.99 -6.56 10.78
N ALA A 108 2.20 -6.17 9.78
CA ALA A 108 1.18 -7.03 9.19
C ALA A 108 1.78 -8.26 8.50
N LEU A 109 2.86 -8.09 7.73
CA LEU A 109 3.57 -9.20 7.08
C LEU A 109 4.15 -10.19 8.10
N GLN A 110 4.81 -9.68 9.14
CA GLN A 110 5.36 -10.51 10.20
C GLN A 110 4.27 -11.22 11.01
N THR A 111 3.12 -10.58 11.21
CA THR A 111 1.97 -11.19 11.90
C THR A 111 1.37 -12.30 11.06
N LEU A 112 1.16 -12.07 9.75
CA LEU A 112 0.70 -13.10 8.83
C LEU A 112 1.68 -14.28 8.82
N ARG A 113 2.98 -14.01 8.69
CA ARG A 113 4.03 -15.05 8.74
C ARG A 113 3.94 -15.91 10.01
N ARG A 114 3.84 -15.29 11.19
CA ARG A 114 3.66 -16.02 12.46
C ARG A 114 2.40 -16.88 12.46
N SER A 115 1.31 -16.39 11.89
CA SER A 115 0.05 -17.13 11.83
C SER A 115 0.06 -18.34 10.88
N LEU A 116 0.95 -18.33 9.87
CA LEU A 116 1.17 -19.46 8.97
C LEU A 116 2.22 -20.44 9.48
N SER A 117 3.02 -20.02 10.48
CA SER A 117 4.04 -20.89 11.07
C SER A 117 3.37 -22.00 11.89
N PRO A 118 3.85 -23.25 11.81
CA PRO A 118 3.40 -24.33 12.70
C PRO A 118 3.71 -24.05 14.18
N LEU A 119 4.67 -23.18 14.45
CA LEU A 119 5.11 -22.83 15.79
C LEU A 119 4.17 -21.79 16.39
N HIS A 120 3.35 -22.23 17.36
CA HIS A 120 2.46 -21.34 18.08
C HIS A 120 3.22 -20.52 19.13
N VAL A 121 3.47 -19.24 18.83
CA VAL A 121 4.01 -18.27 19.79
C VAL A 121 2.88 -17.35 20.24
N PRO A 122 2.55 -17.28 21.54
CA PRO A 122 1.58 -16.33 22.06
C PRO A 122 1.97 -14.89 21.68
N ALA A 123 1.09 -14.19 21.00
CA ALA A 123 1.27 -12.79 20.62
C ALA A 123 0.15 -11.93 21.23
N GLY A 124 0.45 -10.65 21.46
CA GLY A 124 -0.57 -9.67 21.81
C GLY A 124 -1.60 -9.47 20.69
N PRO A 125 -2.67 -8.71 20.93
CA PRO A 125 -3.67 -8.41 19.92
C PRO A 125 -3.00 -7.79 18.69
N ALA A 126 -3.31 -8.30 17.49
CA ALA A 126 -2.67 -7.81 16.28
C ALA A 126 -3.19 -6.41 15.91
N PRO A 127 -2.36 -5.56 15.29
CA PRO A 127 -2.79 -4.28 14.78
C PRO A 127 -3.93 -4.42 13.75
N VAL A 128 -4.75 -3.37 13.62
CA VAL A 128 -5.95 -3.38 12.75
C VAL A 128 -5.62 -3.78 11.30
N PHE A 129 -4.53 -3.26 10.73
CA PHE A 129 -4.13 -3.63 9.38
C PHE A 129 -3.64 -5.09 9.29
N ALA A 130 -2.99 -5.60 10.33
CA ALA A 130 -2.53 -6.98 10.37
C ALA A 130 -3.70 -7.98 10.39
N GLU A 131 -4.72 -7.70 11.21
CA GLU A 131 -5.98 -8.48 11.21
C GLU A 131 -6.68 -8.42 9.84
N HIS A 132 -6.72 -7.23 9.24
CA HIS A 132 -7.30 -7.07 7.90
C HIS A 132 -6.54 -7.91 6.85
N LEU A 133 -5.21 -7.81 6.80
CA LEU A 133 -4.38 -8.57 5.88
C LEU A 133 -4.58 -10.09 6.05
N LYS A 134 -4.60 -10.56 7.31
CA LYS A 134 -4.82 -11.98 7.61
C LYS A 134 -6.17 -12.47 7.10
N LYS A 135 -7.24 -11.72 7.37
CA LYS A 135 -8.60 -12.07 6.92
C LYS A 135 -8.67 -12.15 5.40
N GLU A 136 -8.07 -11.20 4.70
CA GLU A 136 -8.06 -11.18 3.24
C GLU A 136 -7.22 -12.31 2.64
N TYR A 137 -6.06 -12.63 3.23
CA TYR A 137 -5.28 -13.80 2.85
C TYR A 137 -6.08 -15.11 3.01
N GLU A 138 -6.77 -15.29 4.13
CA GLU A 138 -7.60 -16.47 4.36
C GLU A 138 -8.77 -16.58 3.37
N ALA A 139 -9.39 -15.46 3.01
CA ALA A 139 -10.44 -15.41 1.99
C ALA A 139 -9.89 -15.78 0.61
N PHE A 140 -8.74 -15.20 0.23
CA PHE A 140 -8.05 -15.52 -1.02
C PHE A 140 -7.68 -17.01 -1.10
N ARG A 141 -7.14 -17.57 -0.02
CA ARG A 141 -6.80 -19.00 0.11
C ARG A 141 -7.99 -19.92 -0.10
N LYS A 142 -9.17 -19.55 0.42
CA LYS A 142 -10.40 -20.33 0.22
C LYS A 142 -10.90 -20.27 -1.23
N GLN A 143 -10.67 -19.16 -1.92
CA GLN A 143 -11.20 -18.91 -3.27
C GLN A 143 -10.29 -19.40 -4.39
N ASN A 144 -8.97 -19.40 -4.16
CA ASN A 144 -7.96 -19.70 -5.17
C ASN A 144 -6.93 -20.70 -4.60
N PRO A 145 -7.35 -21.90 -4.15
CA PRO A 145 -6.46 -22.86 -3.51
C PRO A 145 -5.25 -23.25 -4.38
N GLU A 146 -5.39 -23.21 -5.71
CA GLU A 146 -4.34 -23.49 -6.68
C GLU A 146 -3.23 -22.43 -6.73
N GLN A 147 -3.52 -21.19 -6.32
CA GLN A 147 -2.57 -20.08 -6.30
C GLN A 147 -1.81 -19.95 -4.97
N ILE A 148 -2.01 -20.89 -4.05
CA ILE A 148 -1.44 -20.83 -2.71
C ILE A 148 -0.07 -21.49 -2.70
N ALA A 149 0.93 -20.68 -2.34
CA ALA A 149 2.28 -21.11 -2.04
C ALA A 149 2.26 -22.16 -0.93
N ASP A 150 3.13 -23.15 -1.06
CA ASP A 150 3.31 -24.14 0.01
C ASP A 150 3.78 -23.43 1.28
N ALA A 151 3.57 -24.03 2.45
CA ALA A 151 3.77 -23.34 3.73
C ALA A 151 5.19 -22.76 3.88
N SER A 152 6.22 -23.49 3.41
CA SER A 152 7.61 -23.02 3.43
C SER A 152 7.80 -21.78 2.54
N ASP A 153 7.34 -21.86 1.29
CA ASP A 153 7.47 -20.77 0.31
C ASP A 153 6.68 -19.53 0.72
N ALA A 154 5.51 -19.71 1.33
CA ALA A 154 4.69 -18.62 1.87
C ALA A 154 5.43 -17.89 2.99
N LEU A 155 6.05 -18.63 3.92
CA LEU A 155 6.83 -18.04 5.02
C LEU A 155 8.04 -17.27 4.49
N GLU A 156 8.80 -17.87 3.56
CA GLU A 156 9.96 -17.19 2.97
C GLU A 156 9.54 -15.96 2.14
N THR A 157 8.46 -16.05 1.37
CA THR A 157 7.91 -14.91 0.61
C THR A 157 7.53 -13.76 1.54
N LEU A 158 6.92 -14.04 2.70
CA LEU A 158 6.57 -13.02 3.68
C LEU A 158 7.79 -12.38 4.33
N ASP A 159 8.84 -13.17 4.61
CA ASP A 159 10.11 -12.66 5.13
C ASP A 159 10.80 -11.74 4.10
N ARG A 160 10.86 -12.17 2.83
CA ARG A 160 11.39 -11.36 1.73
C ARG A 160 10.59 -10.08 1.52
N ALA A 161 9.26 -10.17 1.57
CA ALA A 161 8.38 -9.01 1.45
C ALA A 161 8.60 -8.01 2.61
N ALA A 162 8.70 -8.49 3.85
CA ALA A 162 8.96 -7.62 5.00
C ALA A 162 10.34 -6.93 4.89
N GLN A 163 11.36 -7.65 4.41
CA GLN A 163 12.67 -7.08 4.16
C GLN A 163 12.65 -6.07 3.03
N PHE A 164 11.97 -6.35 1.91
CA PHE A 164 11.81 -5.45 0.79
C PHE A 164 11.16 -4.12 1.21
N VAL A 165 10.03 -4.20 1.93
CA VAL A 165 9.35 -3.02 2.49
C VAL A 165 10.29 -2.24 3.39
N SER A 166 10.97 -2.90 4.33
CA SER A 166 11.89 -2.24 5.28
C SER A 166 13.05 -1.54 4.54
N THR A 167 13.68 -2.21 3.58
CA THR A 167 14.79 -1.65 2.79
C THR A 167 14.35 -0.40 2.03
N PHE A 168 13.18 -0.43 1.38
CA PHE A 168 12.69 0.73 0.63
C PHE A 168 12.28 1.90 1.56
N SER A 169 11.75 1.56 2.73
CA SER A 169 11.31 2.49 3.77
C SER A 169 12.47 3.26 4.41
N GLY A 170 13.67 2.68 4.43
CA GLY A 170 14.85 3.25 5.07
C GLY A 170 14.79 3.15 6.61
N ASN A 171 15.61 3.94 7.29
CA ASN A 171 15.83 3.82 8.74
C ASN A 171 14.91 4.72 9.60
N ASP A 172 13.99 5.47 8.97
CA ASP A 172 13.09 6.37 9.70
C ASP A 172 11.92 5.60 10.32
N PHE A 173 11.75 5.72 11.64
CA PHE A 173 10.68 5.04 12.40
C PHE A 173 9.25 5.37 11.92
N GLN A 174 9.04 6.56 11.36
CA GLN A 174 7.75 7.04 10.85
C GLN A 174 7.77 7.17 9.32
N SER A 175 8.51 6.28 8.64
CA SER A 175 8.57 6.30 7.18
C SER A 175 7.21 5.99 6.57
N SER A 176 6.91 6.67 5.46
CA SER A 176 5.75 6.42 4.59
C SER A 176 6.21 6.32 3.13
N ARG A 177 7.48 5.96 2.92
CA ARG A 177 8.12 5.91 1.62
C ARG A 177 7.58 4.75 0.82
N PHE A 178 7.50 3.55 1.39
CA PHE A 178 6.96 2.38 0.70
C PHE A 178 5.50 2.60 0.33
N LEU A 179 4.65 3.03 1.27
CA LEU A 179 3.25 3.36 1.01
C LEU A 179 3.12 4.44 -0.07
N GLY A 180 3.92 5.51 0.01
CA GLY A 180 3.94 6.56 -1.02
C GLY A 180 4.38 6.04 -2.40
N GLY A 181 5.36 5.13 -2.43
CA GLY A 181 5.85 4.48 -3.65
C GLY A 181 4.80 3.58 -4.28
N LEU A 182 4.20 2.68 -3.50
CA LEU A 182 3.16 1.75 -3.93
C LEU A 182 1.91 2.50 -4.42
N VAL A 183 1.36 3.42 -3.62
CA VAL A 183 0.16 4.17 -4.00
C VAL A 183 0.42 5.04 -5.22
N GLY A 184 1.59 5.68 -5.29
CA GLY A 184 2.00 6.44 -6.47
C GLY A 184 2.14 5.57 -7.72
N TYR A 185 2.75 4.40 -7.59
CA TYR A 185 2.94 3.45 -8.68
C TYR A 185 1.61 2.95 -9.24
N VAL A 186 0.71 2.45 -8.37
CA VAL A 186 -0.58 1.91 -8.80
C VAL A 186 -1.44 3.01 -9.47
N LYS A 187 -1.45 4.23 -8.93
CA LYS A 187 -2.18 5.35 -9.56
C LYS A 187 -1.62 5.77 -10.92
N ALA A 188 -0.32 5.63 -11.13
CA ALA A 188 0.35 6.03 -12.36
C ALA A 188 0.23 4.96 -13.45
N GLU A 189 0.48 3.70 -13.10
CA GLU A 189 0.59 2.59 -14.06
C GLU A 189 -0.70 1.79 -14.23
N HIS A 190 -1.60 1.82 -13.23
CA HIS A 190 -2.85 1.05 -13.21
C HIS A 190 -4.05 1.89 -12.72
N PRO A 191 -4.37 3.00 -13.40
CA PRO A 191 -5.42 3.94 -12.97
C PRO A 191 -6.81 3.27 -12.86
N GLU A 192 -7.12 2.29 -13.70
CA GLU A 192 -8.36 1.52 -13.67
C GLU A 192 -8.49 0.66 -12.40
N ILE A 193 -7.40 0.00 -11.98
CA ILE A 193 -7.35 -0.79 -10.75
C ILE A 193 -7.50 0.14 -9.55
N ALA A 194 -6.82 1.29 -9.56
CA ALA A 194 -6.94 2.30 -8.52
C ALA A 194 -8.39 2.78 -8.36
N ALA A 195 -9.08 3.08 -9.46
CA ALA A 195 -10.47 3.51 -9.44
C ALA A 195 -11.43 2.41 -8.94
N TYR A 196 -11.22 1.16 -9.38
CA TYR A 196 -12.02 0.02 -8.94
C TYR A 196 -11.90 -0.24 -7.43
N LEU A 197 -10.66 -0.28 -6.92
CA LEU A 197 -10.40 -0.53 -5.50
C LEU A 197 -10.93 0.60 -4.62
N LYS A 198 -10.86 1.85 -5.10
CA LYS A 198 -11.44 3.01 -4.41
C LYS A 198 -12.96 2.91 -4.30
N LYS A 199 -13.65 2.60 -5.39
CA LYS A 199 -15.12 2.46 -5.43
C LYS A 199 -15.62 1.34 -4.51
N LYS A 200 -14.90 0.22 -4.43
CA LYS A 200 -15.24 -0.92 -3.55
C LYS A 200 -15.17 -0.55 -2.05
N ARG A 201 -14.56 0.59 -1.70
CA ARG A 201 -14.44 1.09 -0.32
C ARG A 201 -15.34 2.28 0.04
N GLU A 202 -16.15 2.79 -0.88
CA GLU A 202 -17.08 3.89 -0.57
C GLU A 202 -18.14 3.44 0.46
N PRO A 203 -18.41 4.23 1.52
CA PRO A 203 -19.38 3.90 2.54
C PRO A 203 -20.79 3.81 1.92
N GLY A 204 -21.35 2.60 1.91
CA GLY A 204 -22.60 2.26 1.22
C GLY A 204 -22.59 0.84 0.63
N HIS A 205 -21.41 0.28 0.38
CA HIS A 205 -21.25 -1.14 0.06
C HIS A 205 -21.07 -1.94 1.35
N ILE A 206 -22.12 -2.67 1.76
CA ILE A 206 -22.02 -3.69 2.82
C ILE A 206 -21.00 -4.73 2.35
N LEU A 207 -19.84 -4.76 2.98
CA LEU A 207 -18.81 -5.78 2.74
C LEU A 207 -19.32 -7.11 3.27
N LEU A 208 -19.91 -7.92 2.38
CA LEU A 208 -20.11 -9.33 2.66
C LEU A 208 -18.74 -10.02 2.74
N PRO A 209 -18.48 -10.85 3.76
CA PRO A 209 -17.25 -11.64 3.83
C PRO A 209 -17.07 -12.48 2.55
N GLY A 210 -15.94 -12.34 1.85
CA GLY A 210 -15.60 -13.20 0.71
C GLY A 210 -15.79 -12.62 -0.70
N GLN A 211 -15.83 -11.30 -0.90
CA GLN A 211 -15.76 -10.74 -2.26
C GLN A 211 -14.30 -10.51 -2.70
N SER A 212 -13.87 -11.19 -3.77
CA SER A 212 -12.52 -11.06 -4.35
C SER A 212 -12.15 -9.61 -4.67
N PHE A 213 -10.93 -9.20 -4.33
CA PHE A 213 -10.38 -7.86 -4.59
C PHE A 213 -9.86 -7.70 -6.02
N LEU A 214 -9.73 -8.81 -6.73
CA LEU A 214 -9.38 -8.78 -8.14
C LEU A 214 -10.60 -8.32 -8.94
N PRO A 215 -10.44 -7.41 -9.91
CA PRO A 215 -11.47 -7.22 -10.91
C PRO A 215 -11.76 -8.58 -11.55
N PRO A 216 -13.03 -8.87 -11.92
CA PRO A 216 -13.31 -10.05 -12.74
C PRO A 216 -12.39 -10.01 -13.98
N PRO A 217 -11.88 -11.16 -14.44
CA PRO A 217 -11.07 -11.20 -15.65
C PRO A 217 -11.82 -10.45 -16.75
N ALA A 218 -11.09 -9.60 -17.49
CA ALA A 218 -11.67 -8.89 -18.63
C ALA A 218 -12.37 -9.94 -19.50
N ALA A 219 -13.64 -9.70 -19.84
CA ALA A 219 -14.37 -10.58 -20.74
C ALA A 219 -13.50 -10.78 -21.99
N GLU A 220 -13.16 -12.03 -22.29
CA GLU A 220 -12.36 -12.33 -23.48
C GLU A 220 -13.02 -11.65 -24.67
N ALA A 221 -12.22 -10.87 -25.40
CA ALA A 221 -12.62 -10.27 -26.65
C ALA A 221 -12.90 -11.40 -27.64
N HIS A 222 -14.13 -11.88 -27.63
CA HIS A 222 -14.62 -12.85 -28.60
C HIS A 222 -15.09 -12.08 -29.82
N THR A 223 -14.70 -12.54 -31.00
CA THR A 223 -15.24 -12.02 -32.25
C THR A 223 -16.70 -12.45 -32.34
N HIS A 224 -17.62 -11.48 -32.36
CA HIS A 224 -19.02 -11.76 -32.60
C HIS A 224 -19.18 -12.37 -33.99
N GLY A 225 -19.56 -13.66 -34.04
CA GLY A 225 -20.08 -14.27 -35.26
C GLY A 225 -21.46 -13.70 -35.62
N PRO A 226 -21.92 -13.87 -36.87
CA PRO A 226 -23.22 -13.38 -37.34
C PRO A 226 -24.43 -13.90 -36.53
N ASP A 227 -24.24 -14.94 -35.69
CA ASP A 227 -25.28 -15.55 -34.85
C ASP A 227 -25.25 -15.12 -33.37
N CYS A 228 -24.44 -14.12 -33.00
CA CYS A 228 -24.26 -13.74 -31.59
C CYS A 228 -25.49 -12.97 -31.05
N ARG A 229 -26.36 -13.66 -30.29
CA ARG A 229 -27.58 -13.11 -29.67
C ARG A 229 -27.36 -12.74 -28.20
N HIS A 230 -26.62 -11.68 -27.93
CA HIS A 230 -26.64 -11.05 -26.60
C HIS A 230 -27.63 -9.88 -26.62
N HIS A 231 -28.73 -10.10 -25.92
CA HIS A 231 -29.91 -9.27 -25.88
C HIS A 231 -29.62 -7.84 -25.44
N ARG A 232 -30.09 -6.88 -26.25
CA ARG A 232 -30.43 -5.53 -25.80
C ARG A 232 -31.56 -5.63 -24.76
N HIS A 233 -31.29 -5.23 -23.53
CA HIS A 233 -32.26 -4.63 -22.62
C HIS A 233 -31.55 -3.58 -21.79
#